data_AF-A0A8S3GGE6-F1
#
_entry.id   AF-A0A8S3GGE6-F1
#
_cell.length_a   1.000
_cell.length_b   1.000
_cell.length_c   1.000
_cell.angle_alpha   90.00
_cell.angle_beta   90.00
_cell.angle_gamma   90.00
#
_symmetry.space_group_name_H-M   'P 1'
#
loop_
_entity.id
_entity.type
_entity.pdbx_description
1 polymer ?
#
loop_
_entity_poly.entity_id
_entity_poly.type
_entity_poly.pdbx_seq_one_letter_code
_entity_poly.pdbx_strand_id
1 'polypeptide(L)'
;EPYVVPFISDHPRHVFENIVQTSLRRAIKYSSTFQLFNDETRYIKSTFLYNGYPSSFIDKTFRKFFSNYISSRSFLPFLDNERQFSQMRIALSGQQSRQQSQVEMRIATLTNDNDHLVEDLDKKEEFIIQQNKKTNKLQNKLIIHYTH
;
A
#
# COMPACT_ATOMS: atom_id res chain seq x y z
N GLU A 1 -6.84 -3.38 14.18
CA GLU A 1 -7.61 -2.92 13.01
C GLU A 1 -7.23 -1.48 12.66
N PRO A 2 -7.30 -1.04 11.40
CA PRO A 2 -7.06 0.36 11.06
C PRO A 2 -8.17 1.25 11.65
N TYR A 3 -7.80 2.33 12.33
CA TYR A 3 -8.75 3.30 12.85
C TYR A 3 -9.44 4.05 11.70
N VAL A 4 -10.77 4.06 11.72
CA VAL A 4 -11.60 4.81 10.76
C VAL A 4 -12.14 6.05 11.47
N VAL A 5 -11.83 7.21 10.92
CA VAL A 5 -12.32 8.50 11.42
C VAL A 5 -13.84 8.56 11.26
N PRO A 6 -14.63 8.82 12.31
CA PRO A 6 -16.08 8.98 12.20
C PRO A 6 -16.49 10.14 11.28
N PHE A 7 -17.57 10.00 10.51
CA PHE A 7 -17.97 11.05 9.55
C PHE A 7 -18.39 12.38 10.21
N ILE A 8 -18.72 12.35 11.51
CA ILE A 8 -19.10 13.52 12.31
C ILE A 8 -17.92 14.33 12.84
N SER A 9 -16.69 13.85 12.66
CA SER A 9 -15.49 14.56 13.12
C SER A 9 -15.29 15.88 12.36
N ASP A 10 -14.69 16.88 13.00
CA ASP A 10 -14.32 18.16 12.37
C ASP A 10 -13.08 18.01 11.48
N HIS A 11 -13.28 17.34 10.34
CA HIS A 11 -12.26 17.18 9.32
C HIS A 11 -12.78 17.63 7.95
N PRO A 12 -11.91 18.21 7.11
CA PRO A 12 -12.31 18.64 5.79
C PRO A 12 -12.66 17.44 4.90
N ARG A 13 -13.62 17.64 3.99
CA ARG A 13 -14.17 16.59 3.11
C ARG A 13 -13.13 15.70 2.43
N HIS A 14 -12.03 16.28 1.98
CA HIS A 14 -10.98 15.56 1.27
C HIS A 14 -10.29 14.49 2.14
N VAL A 15 -10.27 14.65 3.46
CA VAL A 15 -9.74 13.64 4.39
C VAL A 15 -10.59 12.38 4.33
N PHE A 16 -11.91 12.50 4.42
CA PHE A 16 -12.83 11.37 4.30
C PHE A 16 -12.73 10.67 2.95
N GLU A 17 -12.64 11.45 1.86
CA GLU A 17 -12.44 10.89 0.52
C GLU A 17 -11.12 10.11 0.42
N ASN A 18 -10.04 10.65 0.99
CA ASN A 18 -8.73 10.01 0.99
C ASN A 18 -8.71 8.70 1.81
N ILE A 19 -9.39 8.66 2.95
CA ILE A 19 -9.48 7.45 3.78
C ILE A 19 -10.16 6.33 2.97
N VAL A 20 -11.30 6.63 2.34
CA VAL A 20 -12.02 5.66 1.49
C VAL A 20 -11.14 5.19 0.32
N GLN A 21 -10.51 6.13 -0.41
CA GLN A 21 -9.65 5.79 -1.54
C GLN A 21 -8.44 4.95 -1.13
N THR A 22 -7.84 5.25 0.02
CA THR A 22 -6.67 4.52 0.54
C THR A 22 -7.07 3.09 0.91
N SER A 23 -8.23 2.89 1.54
CA SER A 23 -8.76 1.56 1.81
C SER A 23 -8.98 0.75 0.53
N LEU A 24 -9.52 1.36 -0.52
CA LEU A 24 -9.69 0.69 -1.82
C LEU A 24 -8.35 0.34 -2.48
N ARG A 25 -7.38 1.26 -2.49
CA ARG A 25 -6.03 0.97 -3.03
C ARG A 25 -5.38 -0.19 -2.28
N ARG A 26 -5.52 -0.22 -0.96
CA ARG A 26 -5.03 -1.30 -0.11
C ARG A 26 -5.71 -2.63 -0.47
N ALA A 27 -7.04 -2.64 -0.59
CA ALA A 27 -7.79 -3.83 -0.98
C ALA A 27 -7.25 -4.43 -2.27
N ILE A 28 -7.02 -3.60 -3.29
CA ILE A 28 -6.52 -4.07 -4.60
C ILE A 28 -5.10 -4.61 -4.51
N LYS A 29 -4.26 -3.94 -3.72
CA LYS A 29 -2.85 -4.31 -3.56
C LYS A 29 -2.67 -5.65 -2.84
N TYR A 30 -3.48 -5.92 -1.81
CA TYR A 30 -3.29 -7.08 -0.94
C TYR A 30 -4.24 -8.24 -1.21
N SER A 31 -5.35 -8.02 -1.91
CA SER A 31 -6.20 -9.14 -2.34
C SER A 31 -5.48 -9.95 -3.38
N SER A 32 -5.36 -11.26 -3.21
CA SER A 32 -4.72 -12.16 -4.19
C SER A 32 -5.65 -12.52 -5.34
N THR A 33 -6.95 -12.68 -5.06
CA THR A 33 -7.99 -13.02 -6.04
C THR A 33 -9.05 -11.93 -6.13
N PHE A 34 -9.80 -11.90 -7.24
CA PHE A 34 -10.95 -11.02 -7.40
C PHE A 34 -12.04 -11.26 -6.34
N GLN A 35 -12.25 -12.52 -5.95
CA GLN A 35 -13.23 -12.86 -4.91
C GLN A 35 -12.87 -12.20 -3.57
N LEU A 36 -11.61 -12.33 -3.14
CA LEU A 36 -11.12 -11.68 -1.92
C LEU A 36 -11.20 -10.16 -2.02
N PHE A 37 -10.94 -9.60 -3.19
CA PHE A 37 -11.12 -8.17 -3.42
C PHE A 37 -12.58 -7.73 -3.26
N ASN A 38 -13.55 -8.49 -3.79
CA ASN A 38 -14.97 -8.18 -3.63
C ASN A 38 -15.40 -8.27 -2.16
N ASP A 39 -14.94 -9.29 -1.45
CA ASP A 39 -15.26 -9.47 -0.04
C ASP A 39 -14.65 -8.33 0.81
N GLU A 40 -13.41 -7.95 0.54
CA GLU A 40 -12.76 -6.79 1.17
C GLU A 40 -13.51 -5.47 0.84
N THR A 41 -13.96 -5.30 -0.40
CA THR A 41 -14.71 -4.10 -0.82
C THR A 41 -16.06 -3.99 -0.10
N ARG A 42 -16.76 -5.12 0.08
CA ARG A 42 -17.99 -5.19 0.89
C ARG A 42 -17.70 -4.88 2.34
N TYR A 43 -16.64 -5.47 2.90
CA TYR A 43 -16.21 -5.20 4.26
C TYR A 43 -15.93 -3.71 4.47
N ILE A 44 -15.12 -3.08 3.60
CA ILE A 44 -14.82 -1.66 3.63
C ILE A 44 -16.09 -0.81 3.61
N LYS A 45 -17.05 -1.12 2.71
CA LYS A 45 -18.32 -0.40 2.64
C LYS A 45 -19.09 -0.49 3.95
N SER A 46 -19.20 -1.68 4.52
CA SER A 46 -19.87 -1.91 5.81
C SER A 46 -19.17 -1.17 6.95
N THR A 47 -17.83 -1.17 6.99
CA THR A 47 -17.06 -0.44 8.00
C THR A 47 -17.36 1.06 7.94
N PHE A 48 -17.38 1.68 6.75
CA PHE A 48 -17.68 3.10 6.64
C PHE A 48 -19.12 3.44 7.01
N LEU A 49 -20.09 2.61 6.63
CA LEU A 49 -21.48 2.78 7.05
C LEU A 49 -21.61 2.74 8.57
N TYR A 50 -20.94 1.80 9.23
CA TYR A 50 -20.91 1.70 10.70
C TYR A 50 -20.28 2.94 11.36
N ASN A 51 -19.29 3.56 10.70
CA ASN A 51 -18.65 4.80 11.16
C ASN A 51 -19.43 6.08 10.80
N GLY A 52 -20.71 5.95 10.39
CA GLY A 52 -21.61 7.06 10.14
C GLY A 52 -21.45 7.74 8.78
N TYR A 53 -20.71 7.15 7.84
CA TYR A 53 -20.56 7.73 6.50
C TYR A 53 -21.87 7.57 5.71
N PRO A 54 -22.37 8.63 5.04
CA PRO A 54 -23.54 8.51 4.19
C PRO A 54 -23.30 7.51 3.04
N SER A 55 -24.25 6.60 2.78
CA SER A 55 -24.11 5.63 1.67
C SER A 55 -23.88 6.34 0.32
N SER A 56 -24.55 7.46 0.08
CA SER A 56 -24.39 8.25 -1.14
C SER A 56 -22.97 8.79 -1.31
N PHE A 57 -22.32 9.17 -0.21
CA PHE A 57 -20.93 9.62 -0.20
C PHE A 57 -19.96 8.47 -0.51
N ILE A 58 -20.17 7.31 0.12
CA ILE A 58 -19.37 6.10 -0.12
C ILE A 58 -19.47 5.69 -1.59
N ASP A 59 -20.70 5.53 -2.10
CA ASP A 59 -20.95 5.09 -3.48
C ASP A 59 -20.41 6.10 -4.51
N LYS A 60 -20.50 7.40 -4.23
CA LYS A 60 -19.88 8.44 -5.07
C LYS A 60 -18.36 8.30 -5.11
N THR A 61 -17.74 8.06 -3.96
CA THR A 61 -16.28 7.94 -3.84
C THR A 61 -15.78 6.67 -4.51
N PHE A 62 -16.50 5.55 -4.35
CA PHE A 62 -16.20 4.29 -5.05
C PHE A 62 -16.28 4.48 -6.57
N ARG A 63 -17.37 5.06 -7.07
CA ARG A 63 -17.53 5.33 -8.51
C ARG A 63 -16.39 6.19 -9.07
N LYS A 64 -16.06 7.29 -8.38
CA LYS A 64 -14.94 8.18 -8.75
C LYS A 64 -13.60 7.45 -8.72
N PHE A 65 -13.40 6.52 -7.79
CA PHE A 65 -12.18 5.73 -7.73
C PHE A 65 -12.05 4.79 -8.92
N PHE A 66 -13.09 3.99 -9.19
CA PHE A 66 -13.09 2.99 -10.26
C PHE A 66 -13.11 3.59 -11.67
N SER A 67 -13.73 4.77 -11.85
CA SER A 67 -13.74 5.47 -13.14
C SER A 67 -12.35 5.83 -13.66
N ASN A 68 -11.33 5.88 -12.78
CA ASN A 68 -9.96 6.15 -13.19
C ASN A 68 -9.27 4.93 -13.84
N TYR A 69 -9.82 3.73 -13.66
CA TYR A 69 -9.17 2.48 -14.06
C TYR A 69 -10.00 1.64 -15.04
N ILE A 70 -11.32 1.81 -15.01
CA ILE A 70 -12.25 1.04 -15.83
C ILE A 70 -13.05 2.05 -16.66
N SER A 71 -13.04 1.89 -17.99
CA SER A 71 -13.85 2.71 -18.92
C SER A 71 -15.36 2.39 -18.86
N SER A 72 -15.86 1.91 -17.72
CA SER A 72 -17.16 1.28 -17.64
C SER A 72 -18.30 2.30 -17.65
N ARG A 73 -19.23 2.10 -18.60
CA ARG A 73 -20.59 2.66 -18.59
C ARG A 73 -21.49 1.98 -17.55
N SER A 74 -20.99 1.00 -16.78
CA SER A 74 -21.77 0.30 -15.78
C SER A 74 -22.07 1.21 -14.60
N PHE A 75 -23.35 1.29 -14.25
CA PHE A 75 -23.88 2.15 -13.19
C PHE A 75 -23.52 1.65 -11.78
N LEU A 76 -22.92 0.46 -11.69
CA LEU A 76 -22.60 -0.23 -10.45
C LEU A 76 -21.15 0.04 -10.02
N PRO A 77 -20.90 0.24 -8.72
CA PRO A 77 -19.57 0.52 -8.18
C PRO A 77 -18.69 -0.73 -8.08
N PHE A 78 -19.00 -1.79 -8.83
CA PHE A 78 -18.35 -3.09 -8.71
C PHE A 78 -17.63 -3.45 -10.00
N LEU A 79 -16.46 -4.04 -9.81
CA LEU A 79 -15.77 -4.79 -10.85
C LEU A 79 -16.60 -6.04 -11.13
N ASP A 80 -16.80 -6.37 -12.42
CA ASP A 80 -17.63 -7.51 -12.81
C ASP A 80 -16.78 -8.73 -13.20
N ASN A 81 -15.47 -8.58 -13.35
CA ASN A 81 -14.60 -9.66 -13.79
C ASN A 81 -13.14 -9.56 -13.31
N GLU A 82 -12.48 -10.73 -13.23
CA GLU A 82 -11.07 -10.90 -12.87
C GLU A 82 -10.13 -10.11 -13.81
N ARG A 83 -10.53 -9.93 -15.07
CA ARG A 83 -9.73 -9.21 -16.07
C ARG A 83 -9.60 -7.72 -15.73
N GLN A 84 -10.69 -7.06 -15.38
CA GLN A 84 -10.73 -5.66 -14.95
C GLN A 84 -9.95 -5.48 -13.65
N PHE A 85 -10.09 -6.44 -12.72
CA PHE A 85 -9.32 -6.44 -11.48
C PHE A 85 -7.81 -6.55 -11.75
N SER A 86 -7.39 -7.47 -12.62
CA SER A 86 -5.99 -7.62 -13.02
C SER A 86 -5.44 -6.35 -13.69
N GLN A 87 -6.21 -5.74 -14.60
CA GLN A 87 -5.84 -4.46 -15.24
C GLN A 87 -5.65 -3.34 -14.22
N MET A 88 -6.58 -3.21 -13.27
CA MET A 88 -6.51 -2.20 -12.22
C MET A 88 -5.32 -2.44 -11.28
N ARG A 89 -5.01 -3.70 -10.96
CA ARG A 89 -3.84 -4.05 -10.17
C ARG A 89 -2.56 -3.65 -10.89
N ILE A 90 -2.42 -3.96 -12.18
CA ILE A 90 -1.26 -3.54 -13.00
C ILE A 90 -1.12 -2.01 -13.01
N ALA A 91 -2.23 -1.29 -13.26
CA ALA A 91 -2.24 0.18 -13.29
C ALA A 91 -1.82 0.80 -11.94
N LEU A 92 -2.21 0.19 -10.82
CA LEU A 92 -1.85 0.63 -9.47
C LEU A 92 -0.42 0.23 -9.06
N SER A 93 0.05 -0.94 -9.50
CA SER A 93 1.42 -1.40 -9.25
C SER A 93 2.46 -0.52 -9.97
N GLY A 94 2.12 0.05 -11.13
CA GLY A 94 2.98 0.99 -11.86
C GLY A 94 3.07 2.38 -11.24
N GLN A 95 2.17 2.74 -10.30
CA GLN A 95 2.26 4.00 -9.57
C GLN A 95 3.18 3.82 -8.37
N GLN A 96 4.50 3.98 -8.55
CA GLN A 96 5.40 4.20 -7.43
C GLN A 96 4.84 5.34 -6.55
N SER A 97 4.83 5.12 -5.23
CA SER A 97 4.43 6.19 -4.33
C SER A 97 5.42 7.36 -4.47
N ARG A 98 4.97 8.62 -4.26
CA ARG A 98 5.89 9.78 -4.24
C ARG A 98 7.07 9.56 -3.30
N GLN A 99 6.89 8.80 -2.22
CA GLN A 99 7.95 8.43 -1.29
C GLN A 99 8.93 7.43 -1.92
N GLN A 100 8.45 6.44 -2.67
CA GLN A 100 9.32 5.50 -3.40
C GLN A 100 10.12 6.22 -4.49
N SER A 101 9.50 7.11 -5.29
CA SER A 101 10.24 7.90 -6.26
C SER A 101 11.24 8.86 -5.60
N GLN A 102 10.94 9.42 -4.42
CA GLN A 102 11.90 10.22 -3.65
C GLN A 102 13.08 9.38 -3.12
N VAL A 103 12.82 8.15 -2.67
CA VAL A 103 13.87 7.22 -2.23
C VAL A 103 14.75 6.81 -3.42
N GLU A 104 14.15 6.47 -4.56
CA GLU A 104 14.90 6.14 -5.78
C GLU A 104 15.71 7.32 -6.30
N MET A 105 15.17 8.54 -6.30
CA MET A 105 15.96 9.74 -6.64
C MET A 105 17.14 9.93 -5.68
N ARG A 106 16.95 9.72 -4.37
CA ARG A 106 18.05 9.81 -3.40
C ARG A 106 19.12 8.74 -3.62
N ILE A 107 18.72 7.52 -3.95
CA ILE A 107 19.65 6.44 -4.29
C ILE A 107 20.42 6.78 -5.57
N ALA A 108 19.73 7.26 -6.60
CA ALA A 108 20.34 7.64 -7.89
C ALA A 108 21.34 8.83 -7.76
N THR A 109 21.05 9.82 -6.91
CA THR A 109 22.02 10.90 -6.62
C THR A 109 23.25 10.37 -5.91
N LEU A 110 23.08 9.44 -4.96
CA LEU A 110 24.21 8.84 -4.23
C LEU A 110 25.07 7.94 -5.13
N THR A 111 24.51 7.30 -6.16
CA THR A 111 25.30 6.53 -7.13
C THR A 111 26.07 7.43 -8.10
N ASN A 112 25.50 8.54 -8.54
CA ASN A 112 26.19 9.49 -9.44
C ASN A 112 27.35 10.21 -8.76
N ASP A 113 27.27 10.49 -7.47
CA ASP A 113 28.36 11.16 -6.73
C ASP A 113 29.55 10.23 -6.42
N ASN A 114 29.37 8.91 -6.55
CA ASN A 114 30.43 7.92 -6.30
C ASN A 114 31.18 7.46 -7.57
N ASP A 115 30.75 7.87 -8.76
CA ASP A 115 31.44 7.53 -10.03
C ASP A 115 32.73 8.34 -10.27
N HIS A 116 33.14 9.21 -9.33
CA HIS A 116 34.39 9.96 -9.41
C HIS A 116 35.50 9.52 -8.42
N LEU A 117 35.33 8.38 -7.74
CA LEU A 117 36.34 7.80 -6.84
C LEU A 117 36.60 6.31 -7.12
N VAL A 118 36.72 5.94 -8.40
CA VAL A 118 37.25 4.62 -8.80
C VAL A 118 38.73 4.78 -9.19
N GLU A 119 39.55 5.11 -8.20
CA GLU A 119 40.99 4.79 -8.16
C GLU A 119 41.33 4.67 -6.68
N ASP A 120 41.13 3.45 -6.14
CA ASP A 120 41.78 2.86 -4.96
C ASP A 120 40.90 1.74 -4.34
N LEU A 121 40.45 0.83 -5.20
CA LEU A 121 40.07 -0.52 -4.79
C LEU A 121 41.33 -1.37 -4.78
N ASP A 122 42.01 -1.46 -3.64
CA ASP A 122 42.87 -2.62 -3.36
C ASP A 122 43.25 -2.87 -1.88
N LYS A 123 42.67 -2.16 -0.89
CA LYS A 123 43.10 -2.33 0.52
C LYS A 123 42.01 -2.38 1.60
N LYS A 124 40.71 -2.52 1.28
CA LYS A 124 39.64 -2.55 2.31
C LYS A 124 38.68 -3.74 2.27
N GLU A 125 38.94 -4.78 1.48
CA GLU A 125 38.11 -5.99 1.49
C GLU A 125 38.39 -6.95 2.66
N GLU A 126 39.45 -6.77 3.45
CA GLU A 126 39.77 -7.69 4.55
C GLU A 126 39.08 -7.37 5.90
N PHE A 127 38.46 -6.20 6.09
CA PHE A 127 37.93 -5.81 7.41
C PHE A 127 36.44 -6.10 7.65
N ILE A 128 35.65 -6.42 6.61
CA ILE A 128 34.19 -6.65 6.76
C ILE A 128 33.82 -8.13 6.94
N ILE A 129 34.68 -9.07 6.50
CA ILE A 129 34.37 -10.51 6.54
C ILE A 129 34.50 -11.10 7.96
N GLN A 130 35.21 -10.45 8.89
CA GLN A 130 35.37 -11.00 10.26
C GLN A 130 34.23 -10.66 11.25
N GLN A 131 33.40 -9.64 11.01
CA GLN A 131 32.31 -9.30 11.95
C GLN A 131 31.00 -10.07 11.69
N ASN A 132 30.75 -10.57 10.48
CA ASN A 132 29.53 -11.32 10.17
C ASN A 132 29.54 -12.81 10.57
N LYS A 133 30.66 -13.34 11.09
CA LYS A 133 30.74 -14.72 11.62
C LYS A 133 30.48 -14.85 13.13
N LYS A 134 30.37 -13.75 13.89
CA LYS A 134 30.25 -13.78 15.36
C LYS A 134 28.86 -13.49 15.94
N THR A 135 27.89 -13.02 15.15
CA THR A 135 26.51 -12.73 15.63
C THR A 135 25.47 -13.78 15.22
N ASN A 136 25.84 -14.79 14.42
CA ASN A 136 24.94 -15.88 14.01
C ASN A 136 24.79 -17.02 15.04
N LYS A 137 25.09 -16.79 16.34
CA LYS A 137 25.05 -17.87 17.35
C LYS A 137 24.25 -17.61 18.64
N LEU A 138 23.54 -16.50 18.78
CA LEU A 138 22.59 -16.35 19.90
C LEU A 138 21.43 -15.44 19.49
N GLN A 139 20.27 -16.05 19.29
CA GLN A 139 18.91 -15.59 19.68
C GLN A 139 17.83 -16.12 18.72
N ASN A 140 17.75 -17.45 18.57
CA ASN A 140 16.49 -18.14 18.26
C ASN A 140 15.94 -18.72 19.56
N LYS A 141 15.26 -17.91 20.37
CA LYS A 141 14.33 -18.35 21.42
C LYS A 141 13.23 -17.30 21.55
N LEU A 142 12.19 -17.45 20.74
CA LEU A 142 10.92 -16.75 20.92
C LEU A 142 10.19 -17.45 22.07
N ILE A 143 10.08 -16.79 23.23
CA ILE A 143 9.26 -17.26 24.36
C ILE A 143 7.91 -16.55 24.23
N ILE A 144 6.84 -17.32 24.05
CA ILE A 144 5.46 -16.84 24.02
C ILE A 144 4.90 -17.02 25.43
N HIS A 145 4.53 -15.92 26.09
CA HIS A 145 3.72 -15.96 27.31
C HIS A 145 2.26 -15.68 26.94
N TYR A 146 1.36 -16.61 27.27
CA TYR A 146 -0.07 -16.35 27.33
C TYR A 146 -0.44 -16.02 28.77
N THR A 147 -1.14 -14.91 28.97
CA THR A 147 -1.87 -14.62 30.20
C THR A 147 -3.35 -14.86 29.95
N HIS A 148 -3.93 -15.72 30.78
CA HIS A 148 -5.35 -16.08 30.85
C HIS A 148 -6.19 -14.92 31.40
#